data_AF-A0AAT9KP13-F1
#
_entry.id   AF-A0AAT9KP13-F1
#
_cell.length_a   1.000
_cell.length_b   1.000
_cell.length_c   1.000
_cell.angle_alpha   90.00
_cell.angle_beta   90.00
_cell.angle_gamma   90.00
#
_symmetry.space_group_name_H-M   'P 1'
#
loop_
_entity.id
_entity.type
_entity.pdbx_description
1 polymer ?
#
loop_
_entity_poly.entity_id
_entity_poly.type
_entity_poly.pdbx_seq_one_letter_code
_entity_poly.pdbx_strand_id
1 'polypeptide(L)'
;MDDLTRTRMWIDTVPPLDPDTREVILDLDRTSTDPAERLVHQLLDRGHEGEAGVFYLLPDDLAASYGRTGDRLTVTVSTHRDVLTRDLDAYGDELRPAVDGLLRAPHDGEHIVLLRRETVTDFVPAEQDGQPQPVLLIEHAGGPVDPTELVRLFEDGEAGIAVVNAVPAGPAPGAQLSDEASTP
;
A
#
# COMPACT_ATOMS: atom_id res chain seq x y z
N MET A 1 -4.04 -23.80 -10.81
CA MET A 1 -2.95 -23.22 -9.98
C MET A 1 -2.71 -21.84 -10.58
N ASP A 2 -2.65 -20.79 -9.77
CA ASP A 2 -2.33 -19.40 -10.15
C ASP A 2 -3.44 -18.34 -10.31
N ASP A 3 -4.50 -18.42 -9.50
CA ASP A 3 -5.33 -17.22 -9.24
C ASP A 3 -4.89 -16.52 -7.94
N LEU A 4 -4.56 -17.30 -6.90
CA LEU A 4 -4.04 -16.82 -5.61
C LEU A 4 -2.62 -16.23 -5.69
N THR A 5 -1.75 -16.73 -6.58
CA THR A 5 -0.42 -16.12 -6.78
C THR A 5 -0.50 -14.76 -7.47
N ARG A 6 -1.60 -14.47 -8.18
CA ARG A 6 -1.82 -13.20 -8.89
C ARG A 6 -2.66 -12.20 -8.09
N THR A 7 -3.61 -12.69 -7.30
CA THR A 7 -4.50 -11.85 -6.49
C THR A 7 -3.86 -11.65 -5.11
N ARG A 8 -3.06 -10.58 -4.98
CA ARG A 8 -2.41 -10.11 -3.73
C ARG A 8 -3.12 -8.89 -3.14
N MET A 9 -4.41 -8.76 -3.45
CA MET A 9 -5.28 -7.66 -3.05
C MET A 9 -6.70 -8.20 -2.89
N TRP A 10 -7.32 -7.93 -1.74
CA TRP A 10 -8.68 -8.35 -1.43
C TRP A 10 -9.51 -7.21 -0.86
N ILE A 11 -10.82 -7.41 -0.84
CA ILE A 11 -11.80 -6.47 -0.31
C ILE A 11 -12.74 -7.26 0.59
N ASP A 12 -12.40 -7.30 1.87
CA ASP A 12 -13.03 -8.19 2.83
C ASP A 12 -13.11 -7.53 4.22
N THR A 13 -13.86 -8.12 5.13
CA THR A 13 -13.83 -7.70 6.53
C THR A 13 -12.61 -8.29 7.23
N VAL A 14 -12.05 -7.56 8.19
CA VAL A 14 -11.01 -8.07 9.08
C VAL A 14 -11.61 -8.08 10.48
N PRO A 15 -12.28 -9.17 10.91
CA PRO A 15 -13.04 -9.21 12.15
C PRO A 15 -12.27 -8.76 13.40
N PRO A 16 -10.96 -9.04 13.55
CA PRO A 16 -10.18 -8.53 14.68
C PRO A 16 -10.04 -7.00 14.73
N LEU A 17 -10.21 -6.29 13.62
CA LEU A 17 -10.17 -4.82 13.55
C LEU A 17 -11.58 -4.22 13.60
N ASP A 18 -12.41 -4.59 12.62
CA ASP A 18 -13.80 -4.20 12.50
C ASP A 18 -14.57 -5.29 11.70
N PRO A 19 -15.50 -6.01 12.34
CA PRO A 19 -16.25 -7.08 11.68
C PRO A 19 -17.30 -6.59 10.67
N ASP A 20 -17.70 -5.32 10.73
CA ASP A 20 -18.79 -4.77 9.92
C ASP A 20 -18.28 -3.94 8.72
N THR A 21 -17.00 -3.55 8.75
CA THR A 21 -16.39 -2.71 7.71
C THR A 21 -15.57 -3.55 6.73
N ARG A 22 -15.84 -3.36 5.42
CA ARG A 22 -15.02 -3.94 4.35
C ARG A 22 -13.80 -3.07 4.12
N GLU A 23 -12.64 -3.70 4.17
CA GLU A 23 -11.34 -3.07 4.02
C GLU A 23 -10.62 -3.54 2.76
N VAL A 24 -9.76 -2.68 2.24
CA VAL A 24 -8.85 -3.05 1.18
C VAL A 24 -7.59 -3.63 1.80
N ILE A 25 -7.34 -4.91 1.53
CA ILE A 25 -6.26 -5.68 2.11
C ILE A 25 -5.21 -5.95 1.04
N LEU A 26 -3.96 -5.57 1.28
CA LEU A 26 -2.82 -5.96 0.45
C LEU A 26 -1.99 -7.02 1.18
N ASP A 27 -1.71 -8.09 0.46
CA ASP A 27 -0.84 -9.17 0.90
C ASP A 27 0.63 -8.76 0.78
N LEU A 28 1.43 -8.97 1.82
CA LEU A 28 2.88 -8.82 1.76
C LEU A 28 3.58 -10.06 2.33
N ASP A 29 4.14 -10.87 1.44
CA ASP A 29 4.89 -12.06 1.83
C ASP A 29 6.33 -11.67 2.18
N ARG A 30 6.75 -11.86 3.43
CA ARG A 30 8.10 -11.58 3.92
C ARG A 30 9.17 -12.46 3.26
N THR A 31 8.77 -13.56 2.63
CA THR A 31 9.67 -14.46 1.87
C THR A 31 9.75 -14.10 0.39
N SER A 32 9.00 -13.08 -0.05
CA SER A 32 8.97 -12.63 -1.43
C SER A 32 10.34 -12.15 -1.91
N THR A 33 10.70 -12.56 -3.13
CA THR A 33 11.91 -12.06 -3.81
C THR A 33 11.65 -10.76 -4.56
N ASP A 34 10.42 -10.23 -4.54
CA ASP A 34 10.09 -8.95 -5.17
C ASP A 34 10.74 -7.80 -4.39
N PRO A 35 11.66 -7.03 -4.98
CA PRO A 35 12.29 -5.91 -4.30
C PRO A 35 11.28 -4.85 -3.84
N ALA A 36 10.13 -4.71 -4.51
CA ALA A 36 9.09 -3.79 -4.09
C ALA A 36 8.48 -4.20 -2.73
N GLU A 37 8.09 -5.46 -2.58
CA GLU A 37 7.53 -5.98 -1.32
C GLU A 37 8.58 -5.94 -0.21
N ARG A 38 9.83 -6.32 -0.51
CA ARG A 38 10.93 -6.23 0.46
C ARG A 38 11.20 -4.81 0.92
N LEU A 39 11.08 -3.81 0.04
CA LEU A 39 11.20 -2.40 0.42
C LEU A 39 10.05 -1.94 1.30
N VAL A 40 8.81 -2.36 1.01
CA VAL A 40 7.66 -2.05 1.87
C VAL A 40 7.86 -2.65 3.26
N HIS A 41 8.25 -3.92 3.37
CA HIS A 41 8.59 -4.56 4.66
C HIS A 41 9.68 -3.80 5.42
N GLN A 42 10.76 -3.42 4.74
CA GLN A 42 11.85 -2.67 5.35
C GLN A 42 11.40 -1.32 5.91
N LEU A 43 10.41 -0.67 5.29
CA LEU A 43 9.81 0.57 5.78
C LEU A 43 8.79 0.32 6.91
N LEU A 44 8.06 -0.80 6.87
CA LEU A 44 7.18 -1.22 7.95
C LEU A 44 7.95 -1.48 9.26
N ASP A 45 9.12 -2.13 9.16
CA ASP A 45 10.02 -2.38 10.30
C ASP A 45 10.62 -1.10 10.92
N ARG A 46 10.46 0.06 10.27
CA ARG A 46 10.84 1.36 10.85
C ARG A 46 9.75 1.93 11.76
N GLY A 47 8.53 1.41 11.66
CA GLY A 47 7.41 1.77 12.51
C GLY A 47 7.71 1.46 13.98
N HIS A 48 7.14 2.26 14.88
CA HIS A 48 7.25 1.99 16.30
C HIS A 48 6.12 1.05 16.73
N GLU A 49 6.45 0.04 17.52
CA GLU A 49 5.45 -0.80 18.18
C GLU A 49 4.56 0.09 19.07
N GLY A 50 3.27 0.10 18.77
CA GLY A 50 2.21 0.74 19.55
C GLY A 50 1.65 -0.20 20.62
N GLU A 51 0.40 0.03 21.05
CA GLU A 51 -0.26 -0.90 21.97
C GLU A 51 -0.72 -2.17 21.22
N ALA A 52 -0.49 -3.35 21.81
CA ALA A 52 -1.00 -4.65 21.36
C ALA A 52 -0.67 -5.06 19.92
N GLY A 53 0.61 -5.03 19.51
CA GLY A 53 1.05 -5.57 18.22
C GLY A 53 0.68 -4.72 16.99
N VAL A 54 0.19 -3.50 17.21
CA VAL A 54 -0.10 -2.51 16.16
C VAL A 54 1.15 -1.66 15.94
N PHE A 55 1.69 -1.63 14.72
CA PHE A 55 2.83 -0.77 14.38
C PHE A 55 2.33 0.56 13.80
N TYR A 56 2.68 1.67 14.47
CA TYR A 56 2.42 2.99 13.92
C TYR A 56 3.56 3.39 13.00
N LEU A 57 3.24 3.52 11.72
CA LEU A 57 4.12 4.16 10.76
C LEU A 57 4.17 5.66 11.04
N LEU A 58 5.32 6.28 10.79
CA LEU A 58 5.32 7.72 10.71
C LEU A 58 4.49 8.13 9.48
N PRO A 59 3.78 9.28 9.53
CA PRO A 59 2.88 9.70 8.46
C PRO A 59 3.48 9.72 7.05
N ASP A 60 4.81 9.88 6.95
CA ASP A 60 5.52 9.98 5.67
C ASP A 60 6.20 8.67 5.25
N ASP A 61 6.23 7.64 6.11
CA ASP A 61 6.92 6.37 5.81
C ASP A 61 6.23 5.63 4.66
N LEU A 62 4.90 5.53 4.72
CA LEU A 62 4.08 4.98 3.65
C LEU A 62 2.77 5.78 3.53
N ALA A 63 2.32 5.95 2.29
CA ALA A 63 1.01 6.49 1.96
C ALA A 63 0.35 5.60 0.90
N ALA A 64 -0.96 5.42 1.02
CA ALA A 64 -1.77 4.73 0.03
C ALA A 64 -2.55 5.73 -0.83
N SER A 65 -2.89 5.36 -2.06
CA SER A 65 -3.86 6.09 -2.87
C SER A 65 -4.67 5.14 -3.74
N TYR A 66 -5.92 5.52 -3.99
CA TYR A 66 -6.82 4.77 -4.85
C TYR A 66 -6.91 5.44 -6.23
N GLY A 67 -6.82 4.63 -7.28
CA GLY A 67 -7.18 5.01 -8.63
C GLY A 67 -8.34 4.16 -9.13
N ARG A 68 -9.29 4.75 -9.87
CA ARG A 68 -10.36 3.99 -10.51
C ARG A 68 -10.40 4.23 -12.01
N THR A 69 -10.55 3.15 -12.76
CA THR A 69 -10.80 3.21 -14.21
C THR A 69 -11.86 2.18 -14.56
N GLY A 70 -13.10 2.63 -14.73
CA GLY A 70 -14.25 1.73 -14.90
C GLY A 70 -14.49 0.90 -13.63
N ASP A 71 -14.52 -0.42 -13.78
CA ASP A 71 -14.65 -1.42 -12.71
C ASP A 71 -13.30 -1.83 -12.10
N ARG A 72 -12.20 -1.24 -12.55
CA ARG A 72 -10.88 -1.55 -12.01
C ARG A 72 -10.52 -0.59 -10.90
N LEU A 73 -10.32 -1.13 -9.70
CA LEU A 73 -9.72 -0.44 -8.57
C LEU A 73 -8.20 -0.70 -8.59
N THR A 74 -7.42 0.38 -8.53
CA THR A 74 -5.97 0.36 -8.35
C THR A 74 -5.66 0.89 -6.96
N VAL A 75 -4.76 0.21 -6.26
CA VAL A 75 -4.17 0.68 -5.01
C VAL A 75 -2.69 0.87 -5.23
N THR A 76 -2.21 2.06 -4.90
CA THR A 76 -0.79 2.41 -4.99
C THR A 76 -0.27 2.70 -3.59
N VAL A 77 0.77 1.99 -3.18
CA VAL A 77 1.55 2.30 -1.97
C VAL A 77 2.79 3.06 -2.41
N SER A 78 3.04 4.17 -1.74
CA SER A 78 4.15 5.09 -2.03
C SER A 78 4.84 5.51 -0.74
N THR A 79 6.03 6.09 -0.87
CA THR A 79 6.77 6.68 0.25
C THR A 79 7.35 8.02 -0.18
N HIS A 80 7.62 8.92 0.76
CA HIS A 80 8.30 10.17 0.45
C HIS A 80 9.76 9.90 0.05
N ARG A 81 10.28 10.61 -0.96
CA ARG A 81 11.65 10.46 -1.45
C ARG A 81 12.69 10.65 -0.35
N ASP A 82 12.45 11.58 0.57
CA ASP A 82 13.31 11.81 1.73
C ASP A 82 13.39 10.59 2.66
N VAL A 83 12.33 9.79 2.77
CA VAL A 83 12.36 8.55 3.57
C VAL A 83 13.30 7.54 2.94
N LEU A 84 13.26 7.38 1.61
CA LEU A 84 14.18 6.51 0.89
C LEU A 84 15.64 6.97 0.99
N THR A 85 15.89 8.28 1.03
CA THR A 85 17.25 8.82 1.03
C THR A 85 17.86 9.03 2.42
N ARG A 86 17.05 9.03 3.49
CA ARG A 86 17.48 9.34 4.86
C ARG A 86 18.53 8.36 5.39
N ASP A 87 18.43 7.09 5.03
CA ASP A 87 19.37 6.05 5.48
C ASP A 87 19.57 5.00 4.39
N LEU A 88 20.27 5.40 3.32
CA LEU A 88 20.48 4.52 2.17
C LEU A 88 21.30 3.26 2.52
N ASP A 89 22.10 3.31 3.58
CA ASP A 89 22.96 2.21 3.99
C ASP A 89 22.16 1.12 4.74
N ALA A 90 20.98 1.44 5.26
CA ALA A 90 20.08 0.47 5.89
C ALA A 90 19.46 -0.55 4.92
N TYR A 91 19.38 -0.25 3.61
CA TYR A 91 18.75 -1.16 2.63
C TYR A 91 19.60 -2.39 2.28
N GLY A 92 20.88 -2.40 2.68
CA GLY A 92 21.81 -3.47 2.34
C GLY A 92 22.09 -3.58 0.83
N ASP A 93 23.09 -4.39 0.47
CA ASP A 93 23.57 -4.50 -0.92
C ASP A 93 22.50 -5.06 -1.89
N GLU A 94 21.53 -5.83 -1.38
CA GLU A 94 20.51 -6.47 -2.20
C GLU A 94 19.40 -5.50 -2.65
N LEU A 95 18.96 -4.58 -1.78
CA LEU A 95 17.89 -3.63 -2.13
C LEU A 95 18.43 -2.30 -2.65
N ARG A 96 19.71 -1.99 -2.45
CA ARG A 96 20.34 -0.76 -2.93
C ARG A 96 20.13 -0.50 -4.43
N PRO A 97 20.27 -1.49 -5.33
CA PRO A 97 20.00 -1.28 -6.77
C PRO A 97 18.54 -0.92 -7.06
N ALA A 98 17.60 -1.48 -6.30
CA ALA A 98 16.17 -1.17 -6.46
C ALA A 98 15.86 0.27 -6.02
N VAL A 99 16.39 0.68 -4.87
CA VAL A 99 16.26 2.06 -4.37
C VAL A 99 16.90 3.05 -5.35
N ASP A 100 18.10 2.77 -5.84
CA ASP A 100 18.77 3.62 -6.83
C ASP A 100 17.97 3.73 -8.14
N GLY A 101 17.33 2.63 -8.57
CA GLY A 101 16.45 2.60 -9.74
C GLY A 101 15.23 3.50 -9.55
N LEU A 102 14.57 3.40 -8.40
CA LEU A 102 13.40 4.22 -8.05
C LEU A 102 13.76 5.72 -7.98
N LEU A 103 14.90 6.07 -7.36
CA LEU A 103 15.36 7.45 -7.22
C LEU A 103 15.78 8.10 -8.56
N ARG A 104 16.06 7.30 -9.59
CA ARG A 104 16.40 7.76 -10.95
C ARG A 104 15.21 7.78 -11.89
N ALA A 105 14.15 7.03 -11.58
CA ALA A 105 12.96 6.98 -12.41
C ALA A 105 12.26 8.35 -12.42
N PRO A 106 11.67 8.77 -13.56
CA PRO A 106 10.82 9.94 -13.58
C PRO A 106 9.66 9.78 -12.61
N HIS A 107 9.48 10.76 -11.72
CA HIS A 107 8.36 10.80 -10.78
C HIS A 107 7.79 12.21 -10.72
N ASP A 108 6.47 12.31 -10.72
CA ASP A 108 5.76 13.58 -10.65
C ASP A 108 5.48 13.91 -9.17
N GLY A 109 6.46 14.53 -8.50
CA GLY A 109 6.36 14.96 -7.11
C GLY A 109 7.30 14.25 -6.15
N GLU A 110 7.07 14.45 -4.85
CA GLU A 110 7.95 13.96 -3.77
C GLU A 110 7.68 12.52 -3.35
N HIS A 111 6.58 11.91 -3.80
CA HIS A 111 6.23 10.52 -3.48
C HIS A 111 6.67 9.57 -4.58
N ILE A 112 7.34 8.49 -4.17
CA ILE A 112 7.82 7.42 -5.04
C ILE A 112 6.92 6.20 -4.83
N VAL A 113 6.37 5.68 -5.93
CA VAL A 113 5.55 4.46 -5.92
C VAL A 113 6.42 3.25 -5.65
N LEU A 114 6.05 2.47 -4.63
CA LEU A 114 6.71 1.22 -4.26
C LEU A 114 5.95 0.02 -4.81
N LEU A 115 4.63 0.00 -4.59
CA LEU A 115 3.77 -1.12 -4.91
C LEU A 115 2.51 -0.62 -5.62
N ARG A 116 2.09 -1.33 -6.67
CA ARG A 116 0.81 -1.12 -7.33
C ARG A 116 0.08 -2.45 -7.48
N ARG A 117 -1.13 -2.54 -6.95
CA ARG A 117 -2.02 -3.69 -7.08
C ARG A 117 -3.35 -3.24 -7.67
N GLU A 118 -4.02 -4.14 -8.39
CA GLU A 118 -5.30 -3.85 -9.01
C GLU A 118 -6.22 -5.06 -8.97
N THR A 119 -7.51 -4.79 -8.88
CA THR A 119 -8.56 -5.81 -8.92
C THR A 119 -9.80 -5.26 -9.63
N VAL A 120 -10.63 -6.17 -10.15
CA VAL A 120 -11.93 -5.83 -10.75
C VAL A 120 -12.98 -5.93 -9.66
N THR A 121 -13.69 -4.83 -9.40
CA THR A 121 -14.65 -4.72 -8.31
C THR A 121 -15.62 -3.55 -8.52
N ASP A 122 -16.81 -3.67 -7.95
CA ASP A 122 -17.77 -2.57 -7.80
C ASP A 122 -17.58 -1.80 -6.48
N PHE A 123 -16.76 -2.32 -5.55
CA PHE A 123 -16.46 -1.67 -4.27
C PHE A 123 -15.85 -0.29 -4.49
N VAL A 124 -16.37 0.71 -3.76
CA VAL A 124 -15.85 2.08 -3.73
C VAL A 124 -15.37 2.34 -2.31
N PRO A 125 -14.08 2.68 -2.10
CA PRO A 125 -13.57 3.06 -0.78
C PRO A 125 -14.41 4.19 -0.18
N ALA A 126 -14.84 4.03 1.07
CA ALA A 126 -15.59 5.06 1.78
C ALA A 126 -14.72 6.30 2.00
N GLU A 127 -15.34 7.48 2.06
CA GLU A 127 -14.67 8.72 2.44
C GLU A 127 -15.16 9.16 3.82
N GLN A 128 -14.21 9.50 4.69
CA GLN A 128 -14.46 10.07 6.02
C GLN A 128 -13.68 11.37 6.16
N ASP A 129 -14.37 12.46 6.48
CA ASP A 129 -13.77 13.80 6.61
C ASP A 129 -12.95 14.26 5.37
N GLY A 130 -13.37 13.80 4.18
CA GLY A 130 -12.71 14.10 2.91
C GLY A 130 -11.43 13.31 2.66
N GLN A 131 -11.14 12.28 3.47
CA GLN A 131 -10.07 11.31 3.25
C GLN A 131 -10.65 9.94 2.91
N PRO A 132 -10.08 9.21 1.94
CA PRO A 132 -10.48 7.82 1.69
C PRO A 132 -10.16 6.92 2.88
N GLN A 133 -10.92 5.83 3.06
CA GLN A 133 -10.63 4.82 4.08
C GLN A 133 -9.21 4.24 3.90
N PRO A 134 -8.53 3.88 5.00
CA PRO A 134 -7.15 3.38 4.93
C PRO A 134 -7.05 2.06 4.15
N VAL A 135 -5.82 1.70 3.79
CA VAL A 135 -5.47 0.40 3.24
C VAL A 135 -4.77 -0.42 4.33
N LEU A 136 -5.15 -1.68 4.47
CA LEU A 136 -4.49 -2.62 5.35
C LEU A 136 -3.38 -3.35 4.61
N LEU A 137 -2.17 -3.28 5.13
CA LEU A 137 -1.06 -4.13 4.71
C LEU A 137 -0.93 -5.27 5.71
N ILE A 138 -1.08 -6.51 5.25
CA ILE A 138 -0.90 -7.69 6.11
C ILE A 138 0.40 -8.37 5.71
N GLU A 139 1.34 -8.40 6.64
CA GLU A 139 2.63 -9.04 6.48
C GLU A 139 2.67 -10.40 7.15
N HIS A 140 3.14 -11.42 6.43
CA HIS A 140 3.27 -12.78 6.95
C HIS A 140 4.43 -13.49 6.25
N ALA A 141 4.72 -14.72 6.68
CA ALA A 141 5.65 -15.60 5.98
C ALA A 141 4.91 -16.86 5.52
N GLY A 142 5.16 -17.31 4.29
CA GLY A 142 4.62 -18.60 3.82
C GLY A 142 4.15 -18.66 2.37
N GLY A 143 4.35 -17.60 1.58
CA GLY A 143 3.81 -17.55 0.22
C GLY A 143 2.38 -16.99 0.16
N PRO A 144 1.76 -16.91 -1.02
CA PRO A 144 0.40 -16.39 -1.17
C PRO A 144 -0.61 -17.19 -0.37
N VAL A 145 -1.38 -16.49 0.44
CA VAL A 145 -2.47 -17.01 1.27
C VAL A 145 -3.76 -16.27 0.93
N ASP A 146 -4.91 -16.89 1.21
CA ASP A 146 -6.22 -16.24 1.04
C ASP A 146 -6.60 -15.40 2.28
N PRO A 147 -7.64 -14.54 2.21
CA PRO A 147 -8.04 -13.68 3.32
C PRO A 147 -8.40 -14.43 4.61
N THR A 148 -8.99 -15.62 4.50
CA THR A 148 -9.35 -16.39 5.69
C THR A 148 -8.10 -16.88 6.41
N GLU A 149 -7.11 -17.35 5.65
CA GLU A 149 -5.84 -17.77 6.24
C GLU A 149 -5.03 -16.57 6.77
N LEU A 150 -5.09 -15.39 6.13
CA LEU A 150 -4.48 -14.16 6.67
C LEU A 150 -5.01 -13.79 8.06
N VAL A 151 -6.33 -13.86 8.24
CA VAL A 151 -6.95 -13.60 9.55
C VAL A 151 -6.47 -14.62 10.58
N ARG A 152 -6.37 -15.90 10.20
CA ARG A 152 -5.87 -16.95 11.11
C ARG A 152 -4.41 -16.73 11.49
N LEU A 153 -3.54 -16.40 10.53
CA LEU A 153 -2.15 -16.06 10.81
C LEU A 153 -2.04 -14.86 11.76
N PHE A 154 -2.90 -13.86 11.60
CA PHE A 154 -2.94 -12.73 12.53
C PHE A 154 -3.38 -13.14 13.94
N GLU A 155 -4.45 -13.94 14.06
CA GLU A 155 -4.92 -14.47 15.35
C GLU A 155 -3.88 -15.34 16.05
N ASP A 156 -3.10 -16.11 15.29
CA ASP A 156 -2.02 -16.95 15.79
C ASP A 156 -0.73 -16.16 16.10
N GLY A 157 -0.69 -14.85 15.78
CA GLY A 157 0.47 -13.98 15.98
C GLY A 157 1.60 -14.19 14.97
N GLU A 158 1.31 -14.85 13.85
CA GLU A 158 2.23 -15.14 12.75
C GLU A 158 2.15 -14.10 11.62
N ALA A 159 1.18 -13.19 11.66
CA ALA A 159 1.06 -12.03 10.77
C ALA A 159 1.00 -10.71 11.54
N GLY A 160 1.54 -9.66 10.92
CA GLY A 160 1.43 -8.27 11.36
C GLY A 160 0.46 -7.49 10.50
N ILE A 161 -0.21 -6.48 11.07
CA ILE A 161 -1.06 -5.56 10.33
C ILE A 161 -0.51 -4.13 10.47
N ALA A 162 -0.32 -3.47 9.34
CA ALA A 162 -0.06 -2.04 9.28
C ALA A 162 -1.23 -1.33 8.59
N VAL A 163 -1.70 -0.24 9.23
CA VAL A 163 -2.75 0.62 8.69
C VAL A 163 -2.09 1.79 7.95
N VAL A 164 -2.25 1.85 6.64
CA VAL A 164 -1.70 2.92 5.80
C VAL A 164 -2.81 3.87 5.40
N ASN A 165 -2.70 5.13 5.83
CA ASN A 165 -3.67 6.16 5.47
C ASN A 165 -3.69 6.34 3.95
N ALA A 166 -4.90 6.35 3.40
CA ALA A 166 -5.11 6.68 2.02
C ALA A 166 -5.22 8.20 1.88
N VAL A 167 -4.47 8.76 0.93
CA VAL A 167 -4.57 10.16 0.53
C VAL A 167 -5.32 10.26 -0.80
N PRO A 168 -6.04 11.37 -1.05
CA PRO A 168 -6.61 11.63 -2.37
C PRO A 168 -5.53 11.49 -3.44
N ALA A 169 -5.86 10.81 -4.54
CA ALA A 169 -4.96 10.76 -5.67
C ALA A 169 -4.65 12.20 -6.11
N GLY A 170 -3.35 12.54 -6.19
CA GLY A 170 -2.92 13.80 -6.78
C GLY A 170 -3.51 13.96 -8.19
N PRO A 171 -3.62 15.20 -8.72
CA PRO A 171 -4.16 15.40 -10.06
C PRO A 171 -3.38 14.54 -11.05
N ALA A 172 -4.12 13.76 -11.86
CA ALA A 172 -3.51 12.90 -12.87
C ALA A 172 -2.61 13.73 -13.79
N PRO A 173 -1.42 13.23 -14.18
CA PRO A 173 -0.58 13.91 -15.15
C PRO A 173 -1.38 14.11 -16.45
N GLY A 174 -1.71 15.37 -16.76
CA GLY A 174 -2.46 15.74 -17.97
C GLY A 174 -3.83 16.38 -17.75
N ALA A 175 -4.33 16.48 -16.51
CA ALA A 175 -5.55 17.26 -16.22
C ALA A 175 -5.22 18.76 -16.05
N GLN A 176 -4.56 19.38 -17.03
CA GLN A 176 -4.55 20.85 -17.10
C GLN A 176 -5.89 21.31 -17.67
N LEU A 177 -6.66 21.94 -16.79
CA LEU A 177 -7.83 22.79 -17.00
C LEU A 177 -7.92 23.34 -18.44
N SER A 178 -8.79 22.72 -19.24
CA SER A 178 -9.40 23.39 -20.38
C SER A 178 -10.57 24.22 -19.85
N ASP A 179 -10.27 25.35 -19.23
CA ASP A 179 -11.27 26.38 -18.93
C ASP A 179 -10.76 27.72 -19.42
N GLU A 180 -10.87 27.92 -20.74
CA GLU A 180 -11.10 29.24 -21.32
C GLU A 180 -11.86 29.05 -22.64
N ALA A 181 -13.17 28.89 -22.55
CA ALA A 181 -14.08 29.25 -23.64
C ALA A 181 -15.49 29.43 -23.12
N SER A 182 -15.83 30.67 -22.74
CA SER A 182 -17.03 31.38 -23.23
C SER A 182 -17.45 32.43 -22.22
N THR A 183 -17.36 33.69 -22.61
CA THR A 183 -18.37 34.67 -22.22
C THR A 183 -18.67 35.52 -23.45
N PRO A 184 -19.95 35.73 -23.80
CA PRO A 184 -20.40 36.31 -25.08
C PRO A 184 -20.03 37.78 -25.28
#